data_AF-Q3SJX9-F1
#
_entry.id   AF-Q3SJX9-F1
#
_cell.length_a   1.000
_cell.length_b   1.000
_cell.length_c   1.000
_cell.angle_alpha   90.00
_cell.angle_beta   90.00
_cell.angle_gamma   90.00
#
_symmetry.space_group_name_H-M   'P 1'
#
loop_
_entity.id
_entity.type
_entity.pdbx_description
1 polymer ?
#
loop_
_entity_poly.entity_id
_entity_poly.type
_entity_poly.pdbx_seq_one_letter_code
_entity_poly.pdbx_strand_id
1 'polypeptide(L)'
;MKRILTLLALSLFLTGPAFAASERDTKAALINEYFSYIPMKALMADMAQEMSRQLPAERRQQFIDVMTKSVRVEVLENAARQSLAKHLTVGELRLFVDFIKQPEARSAMGKMKYYMADLMPVLQQEMMRAIKASSPGATQ
;
A
#
# COMPACT_ATOMS: atom_id res chain seq x y z
N MET A 1 15.16 -43.40 -33.30
CA MET A 1 15.62 -42.01 -33.08
C MET A 1 14.46 -41.01 -33.02
N LYS A 2 13.50 -40.98 -33.99
CA LYS A 2 12.33 -40.08 -33.95
C LYS A 2 11.48 -40.16 -32.66
N ARG A 3 11.26 -41.37 -32.10
CA ARG A 3 10.46 -41.59 -30.86
C ARG A 3 11.15 -41.10 -29.57
N ILE A 4 12.48 -41.08 -29.53
CA ILE A 4 13.25 -40.56 -28.38
C ILE A 4 13.24 -39.03 -28.43
N LEU A 5 13.27 -38.44 -29.63
CA LEU A 5 13.13 -37.00 -29.83
C LEU A 5 11.75 -36.46 -29.39
N THR A 6 10.69 -37.26 -29.56
CA THR A 6 9.33 -36.87 -29.14
C THR A 6 9.15 -36.89 -27.62
N LEU A 7 9.81 -37.82 -26.91
CA LEU A 7 9.76 -37.91 -25.44
C LEU A 7 10.56 -36.78 -24.77
N LEU A 8 11.68 -36.35 -25.36
CA LEU A 8 12.49 -35.24 -24.83
C LEU A 8 11.81 -33.87 -24.99
N ALA A 9 11.01 -33.69 -26.04
CA ALA A 9 10.23 -32.47 -26.27
C ALA A 9 9.04 -32.33 -25.28
N LEU A 10 8.50 -33.44 -24.77
CA LEU A 10 7.38 -33.42 -23.83
C LEU A 10 7.82 -33.14 -22.38
N SER A 11 9.06 -33.49 -22.01
CA SER A 11 9.60 -33.19 -20.66
C SER A 11 9.91 -31.72 -20.42
N LEU A 12 10.07 -30.90 -21.47
CA LEU A 12 10.45 -29.49 -21.33
C LEU A 12 9.29 -28.56 -20.96
N PHE A 13 8.03 -29.01 -21.06
CA PHE A 13 6.84 -28.20 -20.77
C PHE A 13 6.31 -28.32 -19.33
N LEU A 14 6.82 -29.26 -18.53
CA LEU A 14 6.31 -29.50 -17.16
C LEU A 14 6.99 -28.67 -16.06
N THR A 15 8.05 -27.92 -16.36
CA THR A 15 8.78 -27.14 -15.33
C THR A 15 8.13 -25.78 -15.02
N GLY A 16 7.41 -25.16 -15.95
CA GLY A 16 6.80 -23.83 -15.76
C GLY A 16 5.82 -23.67 -14.58
N PRO A 17 4.83 -24.57 -14.36
CA PRO A 17 3.79 -24.33 -13.35
C PRO A 17 4.29 -24.45 -11.90
N ALA A 18 5.32 -25.26 -11.64
CA ALA A 18 5.87 -25.44 -10.30
C ALA A 18 6.64 -24.20 -9.81
N PHE A 19 7.44 -23.57 -10.68
CA PHE A 19 8.14 -22.31 -10.35
C PHE A 19 7.16 -21.16 -10.12
N ALA A 20 6.14 -21.03 -10.97
CA ALA A 20 5.12 -19.99 -10.83
C ALA A 20 4.24 -20.15 -9.57
N ALA A 21 4.01 -21.38 -9.11
CA ALA A 21 3.37 -21.63 -7.81
C ALA A 21 4.29 -21.22 -6.66
N SER A 22 5.55 -21.68 -6.68
CA SER A 22 6.54 -21.34 -5.65
C SER A 22 6.79 -19.84 -5.50
N GLU A 23 6.81 -19.08 -6.61
CA GLU A 23 6.98 -17.64 -6.56
C GLU A 23 5.77 -16.96 -5.93
N ARG A 24 4.54 -17.34 -6.31
CA ARG A 24 3.30 -16.80 -5.74
C ARG A 24 3.22 -17.04 -4.24
N ASP A 25 3.55 -18.24 -3.78
CA ASP A 25 3.54 -18.60 -2.35
C ASP A 25 4.59 -17.78 -1.58
N THR A 26 5.78 -17.59 -2.16
CA THR A 26 6.83 -16.78 -1.56
C THR A 26 6.41 -15.31 -1.44
N LYS A 27 5.79 -14.74 -2.49
CA LYS A 27 5.25 -13.37 -2.43
C LYS A 27 4.17 -13.24 -1.36
N ALA A 28 3.25 -14.20 -1.28
CA ALA A 28 2.18 -14.19 -0.28
C ALA A 28 2.74 -14.21 1.15
N ALA A 29 3.76 -15.04 1.41
CA ALA A 29 4.43 -15.09 2.71
C ALA A 29 5.09 -13.75 3.08
N LEU A 30 5.85 -13.14 2.18
CA LEU A 30 6.51 -11.85 2.41
C LEU A 30 5.50 -10.71 2.64
N ILE A 31 4.40 -10.71 1.88
CA ILE A 31 3.34 -9.71 2.05
C ILE A 31 2.64 -9.89 3.41
N ASN A 32 2.38 -11.13 3.83
CA ASN A 32 1.83 -11.41 5.16
C ASN A 32 2.76 -10.91 6.27
N GLU A 33 4.06 -11.15 6.12
CA GLU A 33 5.08 -10.67 7.05
C GLU A 33 5.12 -9.14 7.10
N TYR A 34 5.11 -8.45 5.96
CA TYR A 34 5.05 -6.98 5.89
C TYR A 34 3.86 -6.41 6.69
N PHE A 35 2.65 -6.93 6.48
CA PHE A 35 1.45 -6.47 7.18
C PHE A 35 1.40 -6.91 8.65
N SER A 36 2.19 -7.90 9.06
CA SER A 36 2.34 -8.24 10.49
C SER A 36 3.08 -7.14 11.26
N TYR A 37 3.98 -6.40 10.59
CA TYR A 37 4.69 -5.26 11.19
C TYR A 37 3.93 -3.94 11.05
N ILE A 38 3.17 -3.78 9.96
CA ILE A 38 2.37 -2.57 9.69
C ILE A 38 0.92 -2.98 9.41
N PRO A 39 0.12 -3.26 10.44
CA PRO A 39 -1.28 -3.62 10.26
C PRO A 39 -2.05 -2.45 9.66
N MET A 40 -2.80 -2.68 8.56
CA MET A 40 -3.51 -1.60 7.86
C MET A 40 -4.50 -0.89 8.79
N LYS A 41 -5.15 -1.63 9.69
CA LYS A 41 -6.07 -1.09 10.69
C LYS A 41 -5.41 -0.10 11.64
N ALA A 42 -4.22 -0.43 12.14
CA ALA A 42 -3.46 0.47 13.02
C ALA A 42 -3.01 1.72 12.24
N LEU A 43 -2.50 1.54 11.02
CA LEU A 43 -2.09 2.64 10.15
C LEU A 43 -3.24 3.62 9.88
N MET A 44 -4.42 3.10 9.52
CA MET A 44 -5.61 3.92 9.26
C MET A 44 -6.10 4.66 10.50
N ALA A 45 -6.11 4.00 11.67
CA ALA A 45 -6.50 4.63 12.93
C ALA A 45 -5.57 5.78 13.32
N ASP A 46 -4.26 5.56 13.20
CA ASP A 46 -3.23 6.55 13.47
C ASP A 46 -3.35 7.76 12.54
N MET A 47 -3.55 7.52 11.24
CA MET A 47 -3.79 8.59 10.27
C MET A 47 -5.07 9.35 10.58
N ALA A 48 -6.17 8.65 10.87
CA ALA A 48 -7.44 9.29 11.18
C ALA A 48 -7.33 10.20 12.40
N GLN A 49 -6.64 9.74 13.45
CA GLN A 49 -6.41 10.52 14.65
C GLN A 49 -5.60 11.79 14.34
N GLU A 50 -4.51 11.67 13.59
CA GLU A 50 -3.66 12.81 13.27
C GLU A 50 -4.38 13.83 12.39
N MET A 51 -5.01 13.37 11.31
CA MET A 51 -5.76 14.24 10.40
C MET A 51 -6.97 14.91 11.07
N SER A 52 -7.61 14.26 12.03
CA SER A 52 -8.75 14.84 12.75
C SER A 52 -8.39 16.13 13.48
N ARG A 53 -7.11 16.35 13.84
CA ARG A 53 -6.66 17.55 14.57
C ARG A 53 -6.86 18.82 13.76
N GLN A 54 -6.91 18.70 12.43
CA GLN A 54 -7.13 19.79 11.50
C GLN A 54 -8.60 20.16 11.34
N LEU A 55 -9.50 19.36 11.93
CA LEU A 55 -10.94 19.61 11.92
C LEU A 55 -11.38 20.39 13.17
N PRO A 56 -12.52 21.11 13.10
CA PRO A 56 -13.20 21.64 14.27
C PRO A 56 -13.44 20.55 15.32
N ALA A 57 -13.33 20.91 16.60
CA ALA A 57 -13.35 19.96 17.72
C ALA A 57 -14.57 19.03 17.69
N GLU A 58 -15.72 19.58 17.30
CA GLU A 58 -17.02 18.91 17.28
C GLU A 58 -17.09 17.83 16.19
N ARG A 59 -16.25 17.91 15.15
CA ARG A 59 -16.24 16.98 14.01
C ARG A 59 -15.16 15.90 14.10
N ARG A 60 -14.20 16.05 15.01
CA ARG A 60 -13.03 15.15 15.09
C ARG A 60 -13.42 13.70 15.34
N GLN A 61 -14.28 13.47 16.34
CA GLN A 61 -14.68 12.11 16.71
C GLN A 61 -15.51 11.44 15.61
N GLN A 62 -16.41 12.20 14.96
CA GLN A 62 -17.17 11.69 13.83
C GLN A 62 -16.25 11.24 12.69
N PHE A 63 -15.23 12.04 12.38
CA PHE A 63 -14.24 11.69 11.35
C PHE A 63 -13.46 10.43 11.70
N ILE A 64 -12.95 10.33 12.94
CA ILE A 64 -12.26 9.13 13.42
C ILE A 64 -13.16 7.91 13.32
N ASP A 65 -14.41 8.01 13.75
CA ASP A 65 -15.37 6.90 13.70
C ASP A 65 -15.67 6.46 12.27
N VAL A 66 -15.84 7.39 11.33
CA VAL A 66 -16.01 7.04 9.91
C VAL A 66 -14.78 6.28 9.41
N MET A 67 -13.59 6.80 9.64
CA MET A 67 -12.34 6.23 9.13
C MET A 67 -11.97 4.88 9.78
N THR A 68 -12.39 4.64 11.02
CA THR A 68 -11.98 3.45 11.78
C THR A 68 -13.08 2.39 11.94
N LYS A 69 -14.36 2.77 11.78
CA LYS A 69 -15.51 1.88 11.96
C LYS A 69 -16.35 1.70 10.70
N SER A 70 -16.46 2.73 9.85
CA SER A 70 -17.31 2.69 8.64
C SER A 70 -16.53 2.28 7.39
N VAL A 71 -15.26 2.69 7.30
CA VAL A 71 -14.36 2.23 6.24
C VAL A 71 -14.04 0.75 6.45
N ARG A 72 -14.25 -0.05 5.41
CA ARG A 72 -13.93 -1.49 5.40
C ARG A 72 -12.43 -1.67 5.20
N VAL A 73 -11.67 -1.59 6.28
CA VAL A 73 -10.20 -1.66 6.26
C VAL A 73 -9.70 -2.96 5.64
N GLU A 74 -10.40 -4.07 5.84
CA GLU A 74 -10.03 -5.38 5.30
C GLU A 74 -10.08 -5.39 3.75
N VAL A 75 -11.00 -4.63 3.17
CA VAL A 75 -11.07 -4.45 1.70
C VAL A 75 -9.85 -3.69 1.20
N LEU A 76 -9.44 -2.64 1.92
CA LEU A 76 -8.25 -1.85 1.57
C LEU A 76 -6.96 -2.67 1.74
N GLU A 77 -6.85 -3.44 2.83
CA GLU A 77 -5.69 -4.30 3.06
C GLU A 77 -5.60 -5.38 1.96
N ASN A 78 -6.70 -6.02 1.61
CA ASN A 78 -6.73 -7.00 0.52
C ASN A 78 -6.33 -6.39 -0.83
N ALA A 79 -6.82 -5.18 -1.14
CA ALA A 79 -6.43 -4.47 -2.35
C ALA A 79 -4.93 -4.13 -2.35
N ALA A 80 -4.39 -3.70 -1.20
CA ALA A 80 -2.96 -3.42 -1.05
C ALA A 80 -2.12 -4.69 -1.20
N ARG A 81 -2.53 -5.81 -0.58
CA ARG A 81 -1.88 -7.12 -0.73
C ARG A 81 -1.84 -7.58 -2.18
N GLN A 82 -2.96 -7.46 -2.90
CA GLN A 82 -3.04 -7.80 -4.32
C GLN A 82 -2.15 -6.89 -5.17
N SER A 83 -2.13 -5.59 -4.89
CA SER A 83 -1.27 -4.63 -5.60
C SER A 83 0.21 -4.97 -5.42
N LEU A 84 0.65 -5.21 -4.18
CA LEU A 84 2.03 -5.62 -3.87
C LEU A 84 2.40 -6.91 -4.60
N ALA A 85 1.54 -7.94 -4.57
CA ALA A 85 1.79 -9.21 -5.24
C ALA A 85 1.89 -9.07 -6.78
N LYS A 86 1.08 -8.18 -7.35
CA LYS A 86 1.02 -7.93 -8.79
C LYS A 86 2.22 -7.15 -9.30
N HIS A 87 2.67 -6.15 -8.54
CA HIS A 87 3.64 -5.17 -9.03
C HIS A 87 5.07 -5.39 -8.54
N LEU A 88 5.26 -6.08 -7.43
CA LEU A 88 6.59 -6.32 -6.86
C LEU A 88 7.09 -7.73 -7.12
N THR A 89 8.38 -7.84 -7.36
CA THR A 89 9.13 -9.09 -7.37
C THR A 89 9.35 -9.61 -5.95
N VAL A 90 9.75 -10.88 -5.83
CA VAL A 90 10.13 -11.46 -4.53
C VAL A 90 11.28 -10.70 -3.87
N GLY A 91 12.26 -10.24 -4.66
CA GLY A 91 13.40 -9.47 -4.15
C GLY A 91 12.99 -8.13 -3.56
N GLU A 92 12.13 -7.38 -4.26
CA GLU A 92 11.64 -6.08 -3.78
C GLU A 92 10.76 -6.23 -2.54
N LEU A 93 9.88 -7.24 -2.50
CA LEU A 93 9.09 -7.54 -1.30
C LEU A 93 9.97 -7.87 -0.11
N ARG A 94 11.04 -8.65 -0.33
CA ARG A 94 12.00 -8.98 0.73
C ARG A 94 12.70 -7.74 1.25
N LEU A 95 13.14 -6.83 0.37
CA LEU A 95 13.74 -5.56 0.78
C LEU A 95 12.78 -4.72 1.63
N PHE A 96 11.50 -4.67 1.28
CA PHE A 96 10.48 -3.97 2.06
C PHE A 96 10.32 -4.59 3.46
N VAL A 97 10.25 -5.91 3.54
CA VAL A 97 10.18 -6.64 4.81
C VAL A 97 11.42 -6.40 5.67
N ASP A 98 12.61 -6.54 5.09
CA ASP A 98 13.88 -6.40 5.81
C ASP A 98 14.09 -4.96 6.29
N PHE A 99 13.65 -3.97 5.53
CA PHE A 99 13.60 -2.58 5.98
C PHE A 99 12.70 -2.43 7.20
N ILE A 100 11.45 -2.89 7.14
CA ILE A 100 10.46 -2.75 8.21
C ILE A 100 10.76 -3.59 9.47
N LYS A 101 11.64 -4.60 9.37
CA LYS A 101 12.18 -5.28 10.56
C LYS A 101 13.00 -4.37 11.46
N GLN A 102 13.55 -3.29 10.93
CA GLN A 102 14.33 -2.34 11.71
C GLN A 102 13.40 -1.48 12.59
N PRO A 103 13.66 -1.35 13.90
CA PRO A 103 12.85 -0.53 14.80
C PRO A 103 12.71 0.93 14.32
N GLU A 104 13.79 1.49 13.79
CA GLU A 104 13.87 2.85 13.26
C GLU A 104 12.98 3.01 12.02
N ALA A 105 12.95 2.01 11.13
CA ALA A 105 12.10 2.02 9.96
C ALA A 105 10.61 1.98 10.34
N ARG A 106 10.21 1.17 11.32
CA ARG A 106 8.82 1.19 11.84
C ARG A 106 8.46 2.53 12.45
N SER A 107 9.37 3.10 13.24
CA SER A 107 9.19 4.43 13.81
C SER A 107 9.02 5.49 12.71
N ALA A 108 9.85 5.45 11.66
CA ALA A 108 9.76 6.36 10.53
C ALA A 108 8.43 6.21 9.78
N MET A 109 8.01 4.97 9.47
CA MET A 109 6.72 4.70 8.82
C MET A 109 5.54 5.21 9.66
N GLY A 110 5.56 5.01 10.97
CA GLY A 110 4.53 5.53 11.88
C GLY A 110 4.46 7.06 11.90
N LYS A 111 5.58 7.75 11.64
CA LYS A 111 5.65 9.22 11.56
C LYS A 111 5.16 9.78 10.22
N MET A 112 4.96 8.96 9.19
CA MET A 112 4.40 9.42 7.92
C MET A 112 3.00 10.03 8.07
N LYS A 113 2.26 9.71 9.14
CA LYS A 113 1.00 10.38 9.49
C LYS A 113 1.17 11.89 9.75
N TYR A 114 2.27 12.30 10.39
CA TYR A 114 2.57 13.72 10.62
C TYR A 114 2.92 14.40 9.31
N TYR A 115 3.79 13.78 8.51
CA TYR A 115 4.14 14.29 7.18
C TYR A 115 2.90 14.49 6.29
N MET A 116 1.99 13.51 6.27
CA MET A 116 0.73 13.63 5.53
C MET A 116 -0.19 14.69 6.12
N ALA A 117 -0.33 14.76 7.44
CA ALA A 117 -1.12 15.81 8.08
C ALA A 117 -0.57 17.19 7.68
N ASP A 118 0.73 17.43 7.80
CA ASP A 118 1.32 18.73 7.47
C ASP A 118 1.19 19.08 5.98
N LEU A 119 1.36 18.09 5.09
CA LEU A 119 1.38 18.33 3.65
C LEU A 119 -0.02 18.53 3.04
N MET A 120 -1.04 17.79 3.49
CA MET A 120 -2.34 17.74 2.82
C MET A 120 -3.05 19.11 2.73
N PRO A 121 -3.08 19.96 3.80
CA PRO A 121 -3.66 21.30 3.71
C PRO A 121 -2.94 22.20 2.71
N VAL A 122 -1.61 22.12 2.64
CA VAL A 122 -0.79 22.89 1.70
C VAL A 122 -1.12 22.47 0.27
N LEU A 123 -1.21 21.16 0.02
CA LEU A 123 -1.61 20.64 -1.28
C LEU A 123 -3.00 21.14 -1.70
N GLN A 124 -3.98 21.10 -0.80
CA GLN A 124 -5.35 21.59 -1.07
C GLN A 124 -5.36 23.08 -1.41
N GLN A 125 -4.60 23.89 -0.66
CA GLN A 125 -4.47 25.32 -0.92
C GLN A 125 -3.86 25.60 -2.30
N GLU A 126 -2.79 24.89 -2.66
CA GLU A 126 -2.15 25.04 -3.97
C GLU A 126 -3.05 24.59 -5.11
N MET A 127 -3.79 23.49 -4.93
CA MET A 127 -4.79 23.06 -5.91
C MET A 127 -5.87 24.12 -6.13
N MET A 128 -6.40 24.71 -5.06
CA MET A 128 -7.40 25.78 -5.16
C MET A 128 -6.85 27.03 -5.86
N ARG A 129 -5.61 27.44 -5.55
CA ARG A 129 -4.94 28.54 -6.26
C ARG A 129 -4.82 28.23 -7.75
N ALA A 130 -4.36 27.03 -8.10
CA ALA A 130 -4.17 26.61 -9.49
C ALA A 130 -5.49 26.60 -10.28
N ILE A 131 -6.58 26.09 -9.68
CA ILE A 131 -7.92 26.09 -10.30
C ILE A 131 -8.44 27.52 -10.54
N LYS A 132 -8.24 28.42 -9.58
CA LYS A 132 -8.63 29.84 -9.74
C LYS A 132 -7.84 30.52 -10.86
N ALA A 133 -6.53 30.25 -10.94
CA ALA A 133 -5.66 30.81 -11.97
C ALA A 133 -5.95 30.25 -13.38
N SER A 134 -6.46 29.02 -13.49
CA SER A 134 -6.82 28.40 -14.77
C SER A 134 -8.24 28.70 -15.23
N SER A 135 -9.07 29.33 -14.39
CA SER A 135 -10.43 29.72 -14.75
C SER A 135 -10.41 31.01 -15.59
N PRO A 136 -11.04 31.05 -16.79
CA PRO A 136 -11.05 32.22 -17.65
C PRO A 136 -11.87 33.35 -16.98
N GLY A 137 -11.18 34.30 -16.36
CA GLY A 137 -11.80 35.43 -15.66
C GLY A 137 -10.93 36.11 -14.60
N ALA A 138 -9.74 35.58 -14.27
CA ALA A 138 -8.84 36.15 -13.26
C ALA A 138 -7.94 37.31 -13.76
N THR A 139 -8.17 37.82 -14.96
CA THR A 139 -7.53 39.02 -15.50
C THR A 139 -8.56 39.95 -16.15
N GLN A 140 -9.30 40.67 -15.32
CA GLN A 140 -9.80 42.02 -15.61
C GLN A 140 -9.67 42.89 -14.36
#